data_AF-A0A1X2CFM6-F1
#
_entry.id   AF-A0A1X2CFM6-F1
#
_cell.length_a   1.000
_cell.length_b   1.000
_cell.length_c   1.000
_cell.angle_alpha   90.00
_cell.angle_beta   90.00
_cell.angle_gamma   90.00
#
_symmetry.space_group_name_H-M   'P 1'
#
loop_
_entity.id
_entity.type
_entity.pdbx_description
1 polymer ?
#
loop_
_entity_poly.entity_id
_entity_poly.type
_entity_poly.pdbx_seq_one_letter_code
_entity_poly.pdbx_strand_id
1 'polypeptide(L)'
;MVGTGWPTLSELRATDFGYFTVLANYLRTIGPKAESALEQLADAVKYPGGVEWRGAAGDAAIGQAATDLLRARPVLGSWHDVATAAPHWQQILEAGKHLALDAVGDAERDGFSVGDDYSVADTRECTTEAEYEARLRVARAHFSFIRHRVSTLVANERDINTNLAAMTAEWGQLTFSEHGGGVRAVDFKQGGGPADELPYPVNNVIAEATDLDGNRIILRRGYYDATAKRGWGWDKAYWKHGVVNPNVFKDLISHSRPIHLPDGTLRYDVTINRTHCTSGLLGITSCEDTGESLTMRIVVDPNEGRAGVPDGRQKGVITMFPLEGGSGVIKLGNDWTWTPPWVNTNVPIN
;
A
#
# COMPACT_ATOMS: atom_id res chain seq x y z
N MET A 1 36.14 5.06 -6.44
CA MET A 1 35.56 4.73 -5.10
C MET A 1 34.28 5.53 -4.98
N VAL A 2 33.12 4.88 -5.03
CA VAL A 2 31.82 5.53 -4.81
C VAL A 2 31.84 6.11 -3.40
N GLY A 3 31.61 7.42 -3.26
CA GLY A 3 31.49 8.04 -1.94
C GLY A 3 30.29 7.43 -1.24
N THR A 4 30.49 6.88 -0.04
CA THR A 4 29.42 6.34 0.81
C THR A 4 28.27 7.33 0.90
N GLY A 5 27.15 7.03 0.23
CA GLY A 5 25.93 7.85 0.25
C GLY A 5 25.51 8.52 -1.07
N TRP A 6 26.22 8.31 -2.19
CA TRP A 6 25.73 8.72 -3.52
C TRP A 6 25.23 7.52 -4.33
N PRO A 7 24.17 7.70 -5.14
CA PRO A 7 23.81 6.69 -6.14
C PRO A 7 24.94 6.58 -7.17
N THR A 8 25.09 5.41 -7.78
CA THR A 8 25.86 5.24 -9.02
C THR A 8 25.16 5.94 -10.19
N LEU A 9 25.88 6.20 -11.28
CA LEU A 9 25.26 6.75 -12.50
C LEU A 9 24.13 5.85 -13.02
N SER A 10 24.34 4.54 -13.00
CA SER A 10 23.32 3.56 -13.38
C SER A 10 22.07 3.62 -12.48
N GLU A 11 22.24 3.70 -11.16
CA GLU A 11 21.12 3.89 -10.23
C GLU A 11 20.40 5.23 -10.43
N LEU A 12 21.15 6.32 -10.62
CA LEU A 12 20.59 7.64 -10.88
C LEU A 12 19.71 7.64 -12.14
N ARG A 13 20.16 6.97 -13.21
CA ARG A 13 19.38 6.82 -14.46
C ARG A 13 18.08 6.05 -14.21
N ALA A 14 18.13 4.97 -13.43
CA ALA A 14 17.00 4.10 -13.13
C ALA A 14 16.00 4.66 -12.09
N THR A 15 16.40 5.64 -11.28
CA THR A 15 15.58 6.19 -10.19
C THR A 15 14.31 6.86 -10.72
N ASP A 16 13.17 6.62 -10.08
CA ASP A 16 11.89 7.29 -10.34
C ASP A 16 11.34 7.86 -9.03
N PHE A 17 10.80 9.09 -9.09
CA PHE A 17 10.21 9.77 -7.93
C PHE A 17 8.68 9.80 -7.97
N GLY A 18 8.04 9.06 -8.89
CA GLY A 18 6.59 9.00 -9.06
C GLY A 18 5.81 8.51 -7.84
N TYR A 19 6.48 7.85 -6.88
CA TYR A 19 5.86 7.41 -5.62
C TYR A 19 5.24 8.56 -4.81
N PHE A 20 5.75 9.79 -4.92
CA PHE A 20 5.17 10.97 -4.26
C PHE A 20 3.81 11.36 -4.84
N THR A 21 3.61 11.23 -6.15
CA THR A 21 2.30 11.42 -6.78
C THR A 21 1.31 10.35 -6.32
N VAL A 22 1.75 9.09 -6.25
CA VAL A 22 0.91 7.99 -5.74
C VAL A 22 0.48 8.26 -4.29
N LEU A 23 1.42 8.64 -3.42
CA LEU A 23 1.16 9.02 -2.04
C LEU A 23 0.16 10.18 -1.95
N ALA A 24 0.39 11.26 -2.69
CA ALA A 24 -0.47 12.44 -2.67
C ALA A 24 -1.92 12.11 -3.07
N ASN A 25 -2.10 11.31 -4.12
CA ASN A 25 -3.42 10.90 -4.60
C ASN A 25 -4.14 9.99 -3.61
N TYR A 26 -3.41 9.06 -2.98
CA TYR A 26 -3.96 8.21 -1.93
C TYR A 26 -4.46 9.05 -0.75
N LEU A 27 -3.63 9.97 -0.25
CA LEU A 27 -3.96 10.82 0.89
C LEU A 27 -5.14 11.77 0.61
N ARG A 28 -5.20 12.38 -0.58
CA ARG A 28 -6.37 13.18 -1.02
C ARG A 28 -7.66 12.38 -1.08
N THR A 29 -7.56 11.07 -1.36
CA THR A 29 -8.71 10.19 -1.44
C THR A 29 -9.19 9.75 -0.07
N ILE A 30 -8.28 9.40 0.84
CA ILE A 30 -8.63 8.81 2.14
C ILE A 30 -8.87 9.86 3.23
N GLY A 31 -8.18 11.00 3.19
CA GLY A 31 -8.29 12.06 4.21
C GLY A 31 -9.72 12.54 4.44
N PRO A 32 -10.41 13.07 3.41
CA PRO A 32 -11.80 13.53 3.55
C PRO A 32 -12.77 12.43 3.98
N LYS A 33 -12.52 11.17 3.57
CA LYS A 33 -13.35 10.03 3.97
C LYS A 33 -13.18 9.70 5.44
N ALA A 34 -11.94 9.72 5.94
CA ALA A 34 -11.65 9.47 7.34
C ALA A 34 -12.21 10.58 8.25
N GLU A 35 -12.03 11.84 7.87
CA GLU A 35 -12.59 12.99 8.59
C GLU A 35 -14.13 12.89 8.65
N SER A 36 -14.77 12.70 7.50
CA SER A 36 -16.23 12.58 7.44
C SER A 36 -16.75 11.38 8.24
N ALA A 37 -16.06 10.23 8.22
CA ALA A 37 -16.46 9.06 8.99
C ALA A 37 -16.39 9.31 10.50
N LEU A 38 -15.34 9.98 10.99
CA LEU A 38 -15.23 10.32 12.40
C LEU A 38 -16.27 11.35 12.84
N GLU A 39 -16.55 12.35 11.99
CA GLU A 39 -17.58 13.35 12.29
C GLU A 39 -18.97 12.72 12.32
N GLN A 40 -19.29 11.84 11.37
CA GLN A 40 -20.52 11.06 11.37
C GLN A 40 -20.64 10.17 12.61
N LEU A 41 -19.54 9.52 13.04
CA LEU A 41 -19.54 8.71 14.25
C LEU A 41 -19.83 9.56 15.49
N ALA A 42 -19.17 10.71 15.63
CA ALA A 42 -19.37 11.60 16.76
C ALA A 42 -20.79 12.21 16.79
N ASP A 43 -21.40 12.45 15.63
CA ASP A 43 -22.78 12.91 15.55
C ASP A 43 -23.78 11.79 15.88
N ALA A 44 -23.53 10.57 15.38
CA ALA A 44 -24.35 9.40 15.67
C ALA A 44 -24.39 9.05 17.17
N VAL A 45 -23.33 9.34 17.92
CA VAL A 45 -23.29 9.17 19.40
C VAL A 45 -24.37 10.00 20.11
N LYS A 46 -24.82 11.13 19.53
CA LYS A 46 -25.90 11.93 20.12
C LYS A 46 -27.27 11.28 19.98
N TYR A 47 -27.45 10.45 18.95
CA TYR A 47 -28.74 9.85 18.57
C TYR A 47 -28.64 8.34 18.32
N PRO A 48 -28.20 7.53 19.30
CA PRO A 48 -28.15 6.08 19.15
C PRO A 48 -29.55 5.54 18.84
N GLY A 49 -29.69 4.81 17.73
CA GLY A 49 -31.00 4.32 17.27
C GLY A 49 -31.97 5.41 16.80
N GLY A 50 -31.47 6.63 16.51
CA GLY A 50 -32.29 7.77 16.04
C GLY A 50 -33.00 8.54 17.16
N VAL A 51 -32.75 8.19 18.42
CA VAL A 51 -33.33 8.88 19.59
C VAL A 51 -32.21 9.57 20.38
N GLU A 52 -32.45 10.79 20.81
CA GLU A 52 -31.47 11.56 21.58
C GLU A 52 -31.05 10.81 22.86
N TRP A 53 -29.75 10.63 23.04
CA TRP A 53 -29.19 10.00 24.23
C TRP A 53 -29.06 11.00 25.37
N ARG A 54 -30.07 11.01 26.25
CA ARG A 54 -30.10 11.93 27.39
C ARG A 54 -29.55 11.31 28.67
N GLY A 55 -29.09 12.18 29.57
CA GLY A 55 -28.59 11.82 30.89
C GLY A 55 -27.07 11.65 30.93
N ALA A 56 -26.52 11.49 32.14
CA ALA A 56 -25.08 11.57 32.38
C ALA A 56 -24.22 10.61 31.53
N ALA A 57 -24.76 9.44 31.18
CA ALA A 57 -24.06 8.49 30.30
C ALA A 57 -23.99 8.99 28.84
N GLY A 58 -25.07 9.60 28.34
CA GLY A 58 -25.09 10.21 27.00
C GLY A 58 -24.18 11.44 26.93
N ASP A 59 -24.23 12.31 27.95
CA ASP A 59 -23.35 13.48 28.05
C ASP A 59 -21.85 13.08 28.05
N ALA A 60 -21.51 12.01 28.79
CA ALA A 60 -20.15 11.47 28.83
C ALA A 60 -19.73 10.87 27.48
N ALA A 61 -20.61 10.13 26.79
CA ALA A 61 -20.31 9.55 25.49
C ALA A 61 -20.11 10.64 24.42
N ILE A 62 -20.97 11.65 24.38
CA ILE A 62 -20.85 12.81 23.48
C ILE A 62 -19.55 13.56 23.75
N GLY A 63 -19.21 13.79 25.03
CA GLY A 63 -17.96 14.43 25.44
C GLY A 63 -16.70 13.65 25.02
N GLN A 64 -16.74 12.31 25.13
CA GLN A 64 -15.65 11.44 24.68
C GLN A 64 -15.50 11.50 23.16
N ALA A 65 -16.60 11.40 22.40
CA ALA A 65 -16.56 11.46 20.94
C ALA A 65 -16.01 12.81 20.42
N ALA A 66 -16.37 13.93 21.08
CA ALA A 66 -15.80 15.23 20.78
C ALA A 66 -14.29 15.30 21.08
N THR A 67 -13.86 14.70 22.19
CA THR A 67 -12.43 14.60 22.55
C THR A 67 -11.65 13.76 21.55
N ASP A 68 -12.22 12.64 21.10
CA ASP A 68 -11.62 11.76 20.10
C ASP A 68 -11.46 12.48 18.76
N LEU A 69 -12.47 13.24 18.32
CA LEU A 69 -12.37 14.10 17.14
C LEU A 69 -11.23 15.13 17.24
N LEU A 70 -11.14 15.82 18.38
CA LEU A 70 -10.07 16.80 18.60
C LEU A 70 -8.68 16.14 18.58
N ARG A 71 -8.57 14.89 19.02
CA ARG A 71 -7.32 14.11 18.97
C ARG A 71 -6.98 13.63 17.55
N ALA A 72 -7.98 13.25 16.75
CA ALA A 72 -7.76 12.73 15.40
C ALA A 72 -7.45 13.83 14.37
N ARG A 73 -8.01 15.03 14.55
CA ARG A 73 -7.90 16.14 13.60
C ARG A 73 -6.46 16.51 13.21
N PRO A 74 -5.49 16.68 14.14
CA PRO A 74 -4.11 16.99 13.76
C PRO A 74 -3.47 15.92 12.87
N VAL A 75 -3.73 14.63 13.16
CA VAL A 75 -3.22 13.51 12.35
C VAL A 75 -3.84 13.54 10.95
N LEU A 76 -5.16 13.71 10.85
CA LEU A 76 -5.83 13.83 9.55
C LEU A 76 -5.40 15.08 8.78
N GLY A 77 -5.17 16.20 9.47
CA GLY A 77 -4.61 17.42 8.87
C GLY A 77 -3.24 17.17 8.26
N SER A 78 -2.36 16.44 8.96
CA SER A 78 -1.03 16.10 8.44
C SER A 78 -1.08 15.27 7.14
N TRP A 79 -2.14 14.49 6.90
CA TRP A 79 -2.33 13.78 5.64
C TRP A 79 -2.56 14.76 4.48
N HIS A 80 -3.35 15.81 4.72
CA HIS A 80 -3.55 16.87 3.75
C HIS A 80 -2.25 17.64 3.49
N ASP A 81 -1.49 17.95 4.53
CA ASP A 81 -0.23 18.66 4.41
C ASP A 81 0.78 17.87 3.57
N VAL A 82 0.94 16.56 3.85
CA VAL A 82 1.82 15.68 3.05
C VAL A 82 1.33 15.58 1.61
N ALA A 83 0.03 15.45 1.40
CA ALA A 83 -0.54 15.40 0.05
C ALA A 83 -0.30 16.70 -0.75
N THR A 84 -0.20 17.83 -0.06
CA THR A 84 0.09 19.14 -0.68
C THR A 84 1.57 19.29 -1.00
N ALA A 85 2.46 18.83 -0.11
CA ALA A 85 3.91 18.94 -0.27
C ALA A 85 4.50 17.92 -1.27
N ALA A 86 3.97 16.70 -1.33
CA ALA A 86 4.55 15.60 -2.08
C ALA A 86 4.78 15.87 -3.59
N PRO A 87 3.86 16.48 -4.36
CA PRO A 87 4.13 16.82 -5.76
C PRO A 87 5.32 17.76 -5.93
N HIS A 88 5.54 18.68 -4.99
CA HIS A 88 6.67 19.60 -5.04
C HIS A 88 8.00 18.90 -4.76
N TRP A 89 8.02 17.96 -3.81
CA TRP A 89 9.20 17.13 -3.54
C TRP A 89 9.60 16.30 -4.77
N GLN A 90 8.62 15.70 -5.44
CA GLN A 90 8.86 15.00 -6.71
C GLN A 90 9.52 15.93 -7.75
N GLN A 91 8.98 17.14 -7.94
CA GLN A 91 9.54 18.11 -8.89
C GLN A 91 10.99 18.49 -8.56
N ILE A 92 11.32 18.70 -7.28
CA ILE A 92 12.69 19.01 -6.84
C ILE A 92 13.65 17.88 -7.21
N LEU A 93 13.26 16.63 -6.96
CA LEU A 93 14.12 15.47 -7.19
C LEU A 93 14.28 15.16 -8.68
N GLU A 94 13.20 15.25 -9.46
CA GLU A 94 13.25 15.09 -10.92
C GLU A 94 14.10 16.18 -11.58
N ALA A 95 13.95 17.44 -11.15
CA ALA A 95 14.80 18.53 -11.62
C ALA A 95 16.28 18.31 -11.25
N GLY A 96 16.56 17.86 -10.02
CA GLY A 96 17.91 17.53 -9.58
C GLY A 96 18.53 16.37 -10.38
N LYS A 97 17.75 15.33 -10.68
CA LYS A 97 18.14 14.21 -11.55
C LYS A 97 18.48 14.69 -12.95
N HIS A 98 17.60 15.48 -13.59
CA HIS A 98 17.85 16.03 -14.91
C HIS A 98 19.12 16.87 -14.95
N LEU A 99 19.32 17.77 -13.99
CA LEU A 99 20.54 18.60 -13.92
C LEU A 99 21.83 17.78 -13.77
N ALA A 100 21.77 16.66 -13.05
CA ALA A 100 22.92 15.76 -12.92
C ALA A 100 23.18 14.97 -14.22
N LEU A 101 22.13 14.47 -14.87
CA LEU A 101 22.25 13.75 -16.14
C LEU A 101 22.64 14.67 -17.31
N ASP A 102 22.19 15.92 -17.31
CA ASP A 102 22.61 16.93 -18.30
C ASP A 102 24.11 17.22 -18.19
N ALA A 103 24.63 17.35 -16.97
CA ALA A 103 26.06 17.53 -16.73
C ALA A 103 26.90 16.32 -17.19
N VAL A 104 26.36 15.10 -17.05
CA VAL A 104 26.98 13.89 -17.62
C VAL A 104 26.96 13.95 -19.15
N GLY A 105 25.81 14.32 -19.74
CA GLY A 105 25.67 14.47 -21.18
C GLY A 105 26.56 15.57 -21.77
N ASP A 106 26.82 16.66 -21.04
CA ASP A 106 27.79 17.70 -21.43
C ASP A 106 29.22 17.13 -21.52
N ALA A 107 29.64 16.36 -20.51
CA ALA A 107 30.95 15.71 -20.52
C ALA A 107 31.07 14.69 -21.67
N GLU A 108 30.01 13.90 -21.90
CA GLU A 108 29.96 12.93 -22.99
C GLU A 108 30.04 13.60 -24.37
N ARG A 109 29.32 14.72 -24.57
CA ARG A 109 29.40 15.53 -25.81
C ARG A 109 30.79 16.13 -26.06
N ASP A 110 31.52 16.47 -24.99
CA ASP A 110 32.89 16.98 -25.09
C ASP A 110 33.95 15.89 -25.35
N GLY A 111 33.52 14.64 -25.51
CA GLY A 111 34.37 13.49 -25.81
C GLY A 111 35.02 12.89 -24.57
N PHE A 112 34.34 12.93 -23.43
CA PHE A 112 34.73 12.18 -22.24
C PHE A 112 33.77 10.99 -22.03
N SER A 113 34.25 9.97 -21.33
CA SER A 113 33.41 8.90 -20.80
C SER A 113 33.23 9.11 -19.31
N VAL A 114 32.01 8.85 -18.82
CA VAL A 114 31.67 9.00 -17.40
C VAL A 114 31.38 7.61 -16.82
N GLY A 115 32.17 7.19 -15.83
CA GLY A 115 31.99 5.93 -15.13
C GLY A 115 30.85 5.96 -14.12
N ASP A 116 30.48 4.77 -13.61
CA ASP A 116 29.41 4.63 -12.61
C ASP A 116 29.68 5.37 -11.30
N ASP A 117 30.95 5.61 -10.96
CA ASP A 117 31.37 6.41 -9.80
C ASP A 117 31.58 7.90 -10.13
N TYR A 118 31.07 8.33 -11.29
CA TYR A 118 31.22 9.67 -11.87
C TYR A 118 32.66 10.06 -12.19
N SER A 119 33.58 9.10 -12.27
CA SER A 119 34.92 9.34 -12.85
C SER A 119 34.79 9.79 -14.31
N VAL A 120 35.62 10.76 -14.71
CA VAL A 120 35.62 11.32 -16.06
C VAL A 120 36.95 10.97 -16.72
N ALA A 121 36.88 10.22 -17.83
CA ALA A 121 38.05 9.79 -18.60
C ALA A 121 37.97 10.30 -20.04
N ASP A 122 39.09 10.82 -20.55
CA ASP A 122 39.15 11.26 -21.94
C ASP A 122 39.06 10.07 -22.90
N THR A 123 38.32 10.24 -23.99
CA THR A 123 38.20 9.23 -25.06
C THR A 123 39.08 9.55 -26.27
N ARG A 124 39.71 10.73 -26.30
CA ARG A 124 40.58 11.16 -27.39
C ARG A 124 42.02 10.77 -27.13
N GLU A 125 42.72 10.40 -28.20
CA GLU A 125 44.18 10.27 -28.18
C GLU A 125 44.81 11.67 -28.19
N CYS A 126 45.59 11.99 -27.15
CA CYS A 126 46.39 13.21 -27.13
C CYS A 126 47.75 12.94 -27.77
N THR A 127 48.14 13.80 -28.72
CA THR A 127 49.41 13.64 -29.46
C THR A 127 50.54 14.50 -28.91
N THR A 128 50.21 15.47 -28.06
CA THR A 128 51.16 16.38 -27.42
C THR A 128 50.87 16.51 -25.92
N GLU A 129 51.90 16.82 -25.13
CA GLU A 129 51.74 17.06 -23.69
C GLU A 129 50.81 18.25 -23.41
N ALA A 130 50.93 19.33 -24.20
CA ALA A 130 50.10 20.51 -24.04
C ALA A 130 48.60 20.23 -24.28
N GLU A 131 48.29 19.36 -25.24
CA GLU A 131 46.92 18.88 -25.50
C GLU A 131 46.40 18.02 -24.34
N TYR A 132 47.23 17.08 -23.86
CA TYR A 132 46.88 16.23 -22.72
C TYR A 132 46.57 17.04 -21.46
N GLU A 133 47.43 18.01 -21.11
CA GLU A 133 47.18 18.88 -19.96
C GLU A 133 45.91 19.72 -20.11
N ALA A 134 45.63 20.22 -21.32
CA ALA A 134 44.41 20.97 -21.61
C ALA A 134 43.16 20.12 -21.43
N ARG A 135 43.14 18.91 -21.98
CA ARG A 135 42.03 17.98 -21.82
C ARG A 135 41.85 17.53 -20.38
N LEU A 136 42.94 17.29 -19.65
CA LEU A 136 42.91 16.93 -18.23
C LEU A 136 42.29 18.04 -17.37
N ARG A 137 42.50 19.33 -17.70
CA ARG A 137 41.81 20.44 -17.02
C ARG A 137 40.30 20.41 -17.27
N VAL A 138 39.87 20.14 -18.50
CA VAL A 138 38.45 20.04 -18.86
C VAL A 138 37.79 18.84 -18.18
N ALA A 139 38.46 17.68 -18.17
CA ALA A 139 37.98 16.48 -17.47
C ALA A 139 37.75 16.74 -15.97
N ARG A 140 38.67 17.44 -15.30
CA ARG A 140 38.53 17.81 -13.88
C ARG A 140 37.39 18.79 -13.64
N ALA A 141 37.12 19.71 -14.58
CA ALA A 141 36.00 20.63 -14.49
C ALA A 141 34.67 19.88 -14.59
N HIS A 142 34.53 18.99 -15.58
CA HIS A 142 33.36 18.10 -15.73
C HIS A 142 33.15 17.21 -14.50
N PHE A 143 34.21 16.55 -14.03
CA PHE A 143 34.18 15.74 -12.82
C PHE A 143 33.65 16.54 -11.62
N SER A 144 34.20 17.74 -11.39
CA SER A 144 33.77 18.58 -10.26
C SER A 144 32.31 19.02 -10.39
N PHE A 145 31.87 19.38 -11.60
CA PHE A 145 30.52 19.85 -11.86
C PHE A 145 29.46 18.75 -11.73
N ILE A 146 29.70 17.57 -12.32
CA ILE A 146 28.82 16.39 -12.18
C ILE A 146 28.64 16.05 -10.70
N ARG A 147 29.75 15.96 -9.96
CA ARG A 147 29.75 15.66 -8.52
C ARG A 147 29.00 16.71 -7.71
N HIS A 148 29.10 17.99 -8.07
CA HIS A 148 28.33 19.06 -7.43
C HIS A 148 26.82 18.90 -7.66
N ARG A 149 26.38 18.53 -8.87
CA ARG A 149 24.96 18.28 -9.18
C ARG A 149 24.42 17.08 -8.41
N VAL A 150 25.15 15.97 -8.40
CA VAL A 150 24.76 14.76 -7.63
C VAL A 150 24.69 15.07 -6.13
N SER A 151 25.66 15.81 -5.58
CA SER A 151 25.63 16.23 -4.18
C SER A 151 24.41 17.10 -3.84
N THR A 152 24.00 17.97 -4.76
CA THR A 152 22.83 18.84 -4.57
C THR A 152 21.54 18.02 -4.56
N LEU A 153 21.41 17.04 -5.46
CA LEU A 153 20.28 16.10 -5.47
C LEU A 153 20.18 15.32 -4.15
N VAL A 154 21.29 14.74 -3.69
CA VAL A 154 21.33 13.98 -2.42
C VAL A 154 21.02 14.86 -1.21
N ALA A 155 21.43 16.13 -1.22
CA ALA A 155 21.07 17.08 -0.17
C ALA A 155 19.56 17.36 -0.15
N ASN A 156 18.97 17.63 -1.33
CA ASN A 156 17.53 17.84 -1.46
C ASN A 156 16.73 16.62 -1.00
N GLU A 157 17.16 15.41 -1.36
CA GLU A 157 16.51 14.17 -0.92
C GLU A 157 16.56 14.01 0.61
N ARG A 158 17.69 14.33 1.25
CA ARG A 158 17.81 14.31 2.71
C ARG A 158 16.85 15.32 3.37
N ASP A 159 16.76 16.52 2.82
CA ASP A 159 15.87 17.56 3.35
C ASP A 159 14.39 17.16 3.21
N ILE A 160 14.03 16.58 2.07
CA ILE A 160 12.69 16.04 1.82
C ILE A 160 12.37 14.91 2.79
N ASN A 161 13.29 13.96 2.98
CA ASN A 161 13.09 12.83 3.92
C ASN A 161 12.94 13.31 5.37
N THR A 162 13.70 14.34 5.76
CA THR A 162 13.57 14.98 7.08
C THR A 162 12.21 15.64 7.26
N ASN A 163 11.75 16.37 6.23
CA ASN A 163 10.44 17.02 6.24
C ASN A 163 9.30 15.99 6.30
N LEU A 164 9.34 14.97 5.43
CA LEU A 164 8.38 13.87 5.44
C LEU A 164 8.34 13.17 6.80
N ALA A 165 9.49 12.86 7.40
CA ALA A 165 9.55 12.25 8.73
C ALA A 165 8.89 13.14 9.80
N ALA A 166 9.13 14.45 9.76
CA ALA A 166 8.50 15.39 10.70
C ALA A 166 6.98 15.46 10.51
N MET A 167 6.50 15.54 9.26
CA MET A 167 5.06 15.60 8.94
C MET A 167 4.31 14.30 9.27
N THR A 168 5.02 13.18 9.30
CA THR A 168 4.43 11.85 9.52
C THR A 168 4.70 11.29 10.92
N ALA A 169 5.34 12.05 11.82
CA ALA A 169 5.76 11.58 13.13
C ALA A 169 4.61 11.00 13.99
N GLU A 170 3.41 11.56 13.85
CA GLU A 170 2.22 11.13 14.60
C GLU A 170 1.45 10.00 13.91
N TRP A 171 1.86 9.58 12.70
CA TRP A 171 1.17 8.53 11.97
C TRP A 171 1.34 7.19 12.70
N GLY A 172 0.21 6.52 12.95
CA GLY A 172 0.19 5.26 13.70
C GLY A 172 0.32 5.42 15.23
N GLN A 173 0.47 6.64 15.75
CA GLN A 173 0.47 6.93 17.20
C GLN A 173 -0.91 7.31 17.74
N LEU A 174 -1.90 7.49 16.85
CA LEU A 174 -3.26 7.83 17.24
C LEU A 174 -3.89 6.70 18.07
N THR A 175 -4.11 7.01 19.35
CA THR A 175 -4.80 6.13 20.30
C THR A 175 -5.94 6.89 20.95
N PHE A 176 -7.05 6.21 21.18
CA PHE A 176 -8.19 6.77 21.90
C PHE A 176 -8.19 6.18 23.30
N SER A 177 -8.30 7.05 24.30
CA SER A 177 -8.25 6.62 25.69
C SER A 177 -9.64 6.16 26.13
N GLU A 178 -9.79 4.87 26.40
CA GLU A 178 -10.96 4.34 27.09
C GLU A 178 -10.93 4.80 28.55
N HIS A 179 -11.50 5.97 28.86
CA HIS A 179 -11.60 6.41 30.25
C HIS A 179 -12.62 5.53 30.98
N GLY A 180 -12.14 4.83 32.01
CA GLY A 180 -12.80 3.74 32.74
C GLY A 180 -14.03 4.11 33.58
N GLY A 181 -15.05 4.68 32.94
CA GLY A 181 -16.42 4.63 33.41
C GLY A 181 -17.18 3.63 32.55
N GLY A 182 -16.85 2.34 32.65
CA GLY A 182 -17.46 1.29 31.85
C GLY A 182 -18.98 1.38 31.91
N VAL A 183 -19.61 1.78 30.81
CA VAL A 183 -21.04 1.59 30.61
C VAL A 183 -21.23 0.09 30.50
N ARG A 184 -21.55 -0.54 31.63
CA ARG A 184 -22.01 -1.93 31.66
C ARG A 184 -23.43 -1.94 31.11
N ALA A 185 -23.66 -2.71 30.06
CA ALA A 185 -25.01 -3.07 29.66
C ALA A 185 -25.75 -3.63 30.88
N VAL A 186 -26.91 -3.05 31.20
CA VAL A 186 -27.84 -3.64 32.17
C VAL A 186 -28.69 -4.67 31.46
N ASP A 187 -28.77 -5.87 32.03
CA ASP A 187 -29.56 -6.98 31.51
C ASP A 187 -31.07 -6.68 31.69
N PHE A 188 -31.64 -5.81 30.86
CA PHE A 188 -33.08 -5.58 30.83
C PHE A 188 -33.76 -6.64 29.95
N LYS A 189 -34.29 -7.70 30.57
CA LYS A 189 -35.18 -8.66 29.91
C LYS A 189 -36.62 -8.20 30.01
N GLN A 190 -37.14 -7.49 29.00
CA GLN A 190 -38.58 -7.52 28.69
C GLN A 190 -38.93 -6.99 27.30
N GLY A 191 -39.51 -7.88 26.47
CA GLY A 191 -40.56 -7.57 25.50
C GLY A 191 -40.17 -6.82 24.21
N GLY A 192 -40.31 -7.48 23.07
CA GLY A 192 -40.00 -6.96 21.74
C GLY A 192 -40.57 -5.58 21.40
N GLY A 193 -39.73 -4.77 20.76
CA GLY A 193 -40.03 -3.50 20.10
C GLY A 193 -38.98 -3.24 18.99
N PRO A 194 -39.31 -2.46 17.94
CA PRO A 194 -38.60 -2.49 16.66
C PRO A 194 -37.50 -1.42 16.60
N ALA A 195 -36.24 -1.76 16.92
CA ALA A 195 -35.05 -1.01 16.51
C ALA A 195 -33.72 -1.74 16.84
N ASP A 196 -33.70 -3.07 16.84
CA ASP A 196 -32.46 -3.77 16.50
C ASP A 196 -32.21 -3.58 14.98
N GLU A 197 -30.93 -3.52 14.57
CA GLU A 197 -30.41 -3.59 13.19
C GLU A 197 -30.22 -2.24 12.46
N LEU A 198 -29.00 -1.84 12.10
CA LEU A 198 -28.18 -2.61 11.18
C LEU A 198 -26.84 -3.04 11.78
N PRO A 199 -26.59 -4.36 11.95
CA PRO A 199 -25.28 -4.87 12.34
C PRO A 199 -24.22 -4.49 11.30
N TYR A 200 -22.96 -4.28 11.70
CA TYR A 200 -21.83 -4.29 10.76
C TYR A 200 -22.05 -5.49 9.85
N PRO A 201 -22.05 -5.33 8.52
CA PRO A 201 -22.61 -6.34 7.64
C PRO A 201 -21.61 -7.48 7.41
N VAL A 202 -21.14 -8.07 8.50
CA VAL A 202 -20.54 -9.40 8.56
C VAL A 202 -21.47 -10.29 7.74
N ASN A 203 -20.90 -11.04 6.80
CA ASN A 203 -21.58 -11.94 5.87
C ASN A 203 -22.08 -11.35 4.55
N ASN A 204 -22.00 -10.03 4.31
CA ASN A 204 -22.28 -9.49 2.98
C ASN A 204 -21.42 -10.16 1.92
N VAL A 205 -22.04 -10.58 0.82
CA VAL A 205 -21.31 -11.12 -0.33
C VAL A 205 -20.55 -9.98 -1.00
N ILE A 206 -19.22 -10.10 -1.08
CA ILE A 206 -18.33 -9.14 -1.74
C ILE A 206 -18.05 -9.61 -3.16
N ALA A 207 -17.80 -10.91 -3.32
CA ALA A 207 -17.58 -11.52 -4.61
C ALA A 207 -18.01 -12.98 -4.58
N GLU A 208 -18.31 -13.50 -5.75
CA GLU A 208 -18.58 -14.91 -5.99
C GLU A 208 -17.85 -15.33 -7.26
N ALA A 209 -17.40 -16.58 -7.27
CA ALA A 209 -16.79 -17.21 -8.43
C ALA A 209 -17.08 -18.71 -8.39
N THR A 210 -17.04 -19.35 -9.55
CA THR A 210 -17.21 -20.79 -9.68
C THR A 210 -15.89 -21.36 -10.14
N ASP A 211 -15.36 -22.35 -9.42
CA ASP A 211 -14.11 -23.00 -9.81
C ASP A 211 -14.30 -23.96 -11.00
N LEU A 212 -13.20 -24.51 -11.51
CA LEU A 212 -13.22 -25.40 -12.67
C LEU A 212 -13.91 -26.75 -12.41
N ASP A 213 -14.12 -27.11 -11.14
CA ASP A 213 -14.84 -28.32 -10.74
C ASP A 213 -16.34 -28.03 -10.50
N GLY A 214 -16.76 -26.78 -10.70
CA GLY A 214 -18.15 -26.34 -10.59
C GLY A 214 -18.57 -25.92 -9.17
N ASN A 215 -17.64 -25.81 -8.21
CA ASN A 215 -17.96 -25.35 -6.87
C ASN A 215 -18.18 -23.84 -6.86
N ARG A 216 -19.33 -23.41 -6.33
CA ARG A 216 -19.62 -21.98 -6.14
C ARG A 216 -18.97 -21.48 -4.84
N ILE A 217 -17.96 -20.63 -4.98
CA ILE A 217 -17.18 -20.06 -3.89
C ILE A 217 -17.64 -18.63 -3.63
N ILE A 218 -17.89 -18.32 -2.36
CA ILE A 218 -18.38 -17.01 -1.93
C ILE A 218 -17.32 -16.34 -1.05
N LEU A 219 -16.90 -15.15 -1.45
CA LEU A 219 -16.11 -14.24 -0.63
C LEU A 219 -17.07 -13.28 0.08
N ARG A 220 -17.13 -13.39 1.40
CA ARG A 220 -17.97 -12.53 2.25
C ARG A 220 -17.14 -11.51 3.01
N ARG A 221 -17.79 -10.41 3.38
CA ARG A 221 -17.33 -9.49 4.42
C ARG A 221 -17.17 -10.27 5.71
N GLY A 222 -16.06 -10.09 6.41
CA GLY A 222 -15.75 -10.80 7.63
C GLY A 222 -15.24 -9.88 8.72
N TYR A 223 -14.21 -10.29 9.42
CA TYR A 223 -13.52 -9.44 10.38
C TYR A 223 -12.05 -9.85 10.50
N TYR A 224 -11.24 -8.95 11.02
CA TYR A 224 -9.89 -9.25 11.47
C TYR A 224 -9.59 -8.49 12.76
N ASP A 225 -9.26 -9.24 13.80
CA ASP A 225 -8.75 -8.75 15.07
C ASP A 225 -7.22 -8.92 15.05
N ALA A 226 -6.51 -7.78 14.96
CA ALA A 226 -5.05 -7.75 14.93
C ALA A 226 -4.41 -8.18 16.25
N THR A 227 -5.07 -7.92 17.38
CA THR A 227 -4.60 -8.27 18.73
C THR A 227 -4.69 -9.77 18.94
N ALA A 228 -5.85 -10.35 18.64
CA ALA A 228 -6.07 -11.80 18.75
C ALA A 228 -5.44 -12.60 17.59
N LYS A 229 -5.03 -11.93 16.50
CA LYS A 229 -4.58 -12.54 15.24
C LYS A 229 -5.62 -13.51 14.66
N ARG A 230 -6.91 -13.20 14.86
CA ARG A 230 -8.05 -14.02 14.44
C ARG A 230 -8.94 -13.25 13.50
N GLY A 231 -9.63 -13.97 12.63
CA GLY A 231 -10.48 -13.37 11.61
C GLY A 231 -10.72 -14.33 10.47
N TRP A 232 -11.52 -13.88 9.52
CA TRP A 232 -11.83 -14.62 8.31
C TRP A 232 -12.35 -13.69 7.20
N GLY A 233 -12.50 -14.25 6.00
CA GLY A 233 -13.13 -13.58 4.87
C GLY A 233 -12.27 -12.45 4.31
N TRP A 234 -12.96 -11.50 3.67
CA TRP A 234 -12.31 -10.37 3.02
C TRP A 234 -11.50 -9.52 3.98
N ASP A 235 -12.03 -9.22 5.17
CA ASP A 235 -11.36 -8.33 6.11
C ASP A 235 -10.04 -8.92 6.62
N LYS A 236 -9.95 -10.26 6.78
CA LYS A 236 -8.66 -10.90 7.05
C LYS A 236 -7.71 -10.82 5.86
N ALA A 237 -8.16 -11.08 4.65
CA ALA A 237 -7.30 -10.96 3.46
C ALA A 237 -6.79 -9.52 3.26
N TYR A 238 -7.64 -8.53 3.51
CA TYR A 238 -7.33 -7.12 3.42
C TYR A 238 -6.37 -6.66 4.52
N TRP A 239 -6.76 -6.79 5.78
CA TRP A 239 -6.01 -6.22 6.91
C TRP A 239 -4.76 -7.02 7.27
N LYS A 240 -4.81 -8.35 7.17
CA LYS A 240 -3.64 -9.19 7.47
C LYS A 240 -2.71 -9.31 6.27
N HIS A 241 -3.25 -9.52 5.07
CA HIS A 241 -2.44 -9.96 3.92
C HIS A 241 -2.29 -8.92 2.82
N GLY A 242 -2.87 -7.73 2.95
CA GLY A 242 -2.71 -6.65 1.97
C GLY A 242 -3.39 -6.91 0.63
N VAL A 243 -4.40 -7.79 0.59
CA VAL A 243 -5.20 -7.99 -0.62
C VAL A 243 -6.30 -6.93 -0.66
N VAL A 244 -6.18 -5.97 -1.57
CA VAL A 244 -7.08 -4.80 -1.64
C VAL A 244 -8.04 -4.85 -2.82
N ASN A 245 -7.78 -5.70 -3.82
CA ASN A 245 -8.63 -5.85 -5.00
C ASN A 245 -9.42 -7.18 -4.95
N PRO A 246 -10.75 -7.17 -4.73
CA PRO A 246 -11.55 -8.39 -4.66
C PRO A 246 -11.71 -9.11 -6.00
N ASN A 247 -11.36 -8.47 -7.13
CA ASN A 247 -11.36 -9.16 -8.43
C ASN A 247 -10.26 -10.21 -8.53
N VAL A 248 -9.17 -10.08 -7.75
CA VAL A 248 -8.14 -11.11 -7.63
C VAL A 248 -8.76 -12.43 -7.19
N PHE A 249 -9.68 -12.41 -6.22
CA PHE A 249 -10.40 -13.62 -5.80
C PHE A 249 -11.20 -14.24 -6.96
N LYS A 250 -11.93 -13.42 -7.73
CA LYS A 250 -12.78 -13.94 -8.81
C LYS A 250 -11.96 -14.64 -9.88
N ASP A 251 -10.87 -14.00 -10.28
CA ASP A 251 -9.99 -14.52 -11.31
C ASP A 251 -9.30 -15.82 -10.88
N LEU A 252 -8.68 -15.82 -9.70
CA LEU A 252 -7.95 -16.99 -9.18
C LEU A 252 -8.87 -18.20 -9.03
N ILE A 253 -10.09 -18.02 -8.51
CA ILE A 253 -11.03 -19.12 -8.35
C ILE A 253 -11.53 -19.63 -9.70
N SER A 254 -11.90 -18.73 -10.62
CA SER A 254 -12.51 -19.13 -11.91
C SER A 254 -11.56 -19.95 -12.80
N HIS A 255 -10.26 -19.86 -12.55
CA HIS A 255 -9.21 -20.55 -13.30
C HIS A 255 -8.49 -21.65 -12.52
N SER A 256 -9.01 -22.09 -11.37
CA SER A 256 -8.35 -23.09 -10.53
C SER A 256 -9.23 -24.28 -10.18
N ARG A 257 -8.57 -25.36 -9.73
CA ARG A 257 -9.20 -26.54 -9.13
C ARG A 257 -8.82 -26.63 -7.66
N PRO A 258 -9.74 -27.00 -6.76
CA PRO A 258 -9.45 -27.13 -5.35
C PRO A 258 -8.64 -28.38 -5.04
N ILE A 259 -7.82 -28.28 -4.00
CA ILE A 259 -7.31 -29.41 -3.25
C ILE A 259 -8.28 -29.65 -2.08
N HIS A 260 -8.92 -30.81 -2.05
CA HIS A 260 -9.79 -31.21 -0.95
C HIS A 260 -8.95 -31.62 0.25
N LEU A 261 -9.15 -30.95 1.39
CA LEU A 261 -8.45 -31.28 2.63
C LEU A 261 -9.27 -32.25 3.49
N PRO A 262 -8.62 -33.06 4.35
CA PRO A 262 -9.32 -34.06 5.19
C PRO A 262 -10.36 -33.48 6.15
N ASP A 263 -10.22 -32.20 6.52
CA ASP A 263 -11.16 -31.47 7.38
C ASP A 263 -12.38 -30.92 6.62
N GLY A 264 -12.50 -31.23 5.33
CA GLY A 264 -13.61 -30.79 4.48
C GLY A 264 -13.44 -29.39 3.90
N THR A 265 -12.35 -28.68 4.19
CA THR A 265 -12.04 -27.40 3.54
C THR A 265 -11.44 -27.60 2.14
N LEU A 266 -11.56 -26.57 1.30
CA LEU A 266 -10.92 -26.50 -0.01
C LEU A 266 -9.74 -25.57 0.06
N ARG A 267 -8.62 -25.98 -0.54
CA ARG A 267 -7.43 -25.14 -0.70
C ARG A 267 -7.12 -24.95 -2.17
N TYR A 268 -7.01 -23.70 -2.59
CA TYR A 268 -6.55 -23.32 -3.92
C TYR A 268 -5.15 -22.75 -3.79
N ASP A 269 -4.20 -23.31 -4.52
CA ASP A 269 -2.85 -22.76 -4.67
C ASP A 269 -2.68 -22.41 -6.14
N VAL A 270 -2.71 -21.11 -6.45
CA VAL A 270 -2.75 -20.60 -7.83
C VAL A 270 -1.52 -19.76 -8.08
N THR A 271 -0.63 -20.25 -8.95
CA THR A 271 0.52 -19.48 -9.41
C THR A 271 0.06 -18.43 -10.42
N ILE A 272 0.45 -17.19 -10.18
CA ILE A 272 0.22 -16.07 -11.08
C ILE A 272 1.54 -15.45 -11.51
N ASN A 273 1.59 -15.06 -12.78
CA ASN A 273 2.72 -14.33 -13.34
C ASN A 273 2.34 -12.86 -13.51
N ARG A 274 3.30 -11.97 -13.25
CA ARG A 274 3.13 -10.56 -13.57
C ARG A 274 3.35 -10.38 -15.06
N THR A 275 2.33 -9.91 -15.75
CA THR A 275 2.40 -9.55 -17.17
C THR A 275 2.44 -8.03 -17.34
N HIS A 276 3.14 -7.58 -18.36
CA HIS A 276 3.15 -6.21 -18.83
C HIS A 276 2.40 -6.14 -20.14
N CYS A 277 1.19 -5.59 -20.11
CA CYS A 277 0.34 -5.46 -21.29
C CYS A 277 0.47 -4.06 -21.90
N THR A 278 0.79 -4.00 -23.18
CA THR A 278 0.78 -2.78 -23.98
C THR A 278 -0.37 -2.83 -24.99
N SER A 279 -1.09 -1.73 -25.15
CA SER A 279 -2.08 -1.61 -26.22
C SER A 279 -1.37 -1.21 -27.50
N GLY A 280 -1.34 -2.12 -28.49
CA GLY A 280 -0.80 -1.84 -29.81
C GLY A 280 -1.71 -0.94 -30.65
N LEU A 281 -1.17 -0.49 -31.80
CA LEU A 281 -1.97 0.22 -32.81
C LEU A 281 -3.10 -0.72 -33.29
N LEU A 282 -4.36 -0.24 -33.28
CA LEU A 282 -5.62 -0.98 -33.47
C LEU A 282 -6.26 -1.62 -32.23
N GLY A 283 -5.70 -1.42 -31.01
CA GLY A 283 -6.33 -1.89 -29.77
C GLY A 283 -6.12 -3.38 -29.47
N ILE A 284 -5.19 -4.03 -30.17
CA ILE A 284 -4.76 -5.40 -29.86
C ILE A 284 -3.81 -5.32 -28.66
N THR A 285 -4.20 -5.95 -27.54
CA THR A 285 -3.38 -6.02 -26.33
C THR A 285 -2.28 -7.06 -26.50
N SER A 286 -1.01 -6.64 -26.37
CA SER A 286 0.16 -7.53 -26.32
C SER A 286 0.68 -7.58 -24.89
N CYS A 287 0.65 -8.75 -24.27
CA CYS A 287 1.12 -8.97 -22.90
C CYS A 287 2.43 -9.76 -22.90
N GLU A 288 3.45 -9.23 -22.24
CA GLU A 288 4.74 -9.90 -22.04
C GLU A 288 4.86 -10.37 -20.60
N ASP A 289 5.35 -11.60 -20.39
CA ASP A 289 5.67 -12.09 -19.05
C ASP A 289 6.93 -11.37 -18.54
N THR A 290 6.87 -10.83 -17.34
CA THR A 290 8.00 -10.13 -16.71
C THR A 290 8.99 -11.10 -16.06
N GLY A 291 8.66 -12.38 -15.96
CA GLY A 291 9.41 -13.40 -15.21
C GLY A 291 9.17 -13.36 -13.70
N GLU A 292 8.43 -12.38 -13.20
CA GLU A 292 8.00 -12.32 -11.81
C GLU A 292 6.74 -13.16 -11.59
N SER A 293 6.74 -14.01 -10.56
CA SER A 293 5.60 -14.86 -10.24
C SER A 293 5.46 -15.11 -8.74
N LEU A 294 4.25 -15.41 -8.31
CA LEU A 294 3.98 -15.88 -6.94
C LEU A 294 2.80 -16.84 -6.92
N THR A 295 2.67 -17.60 -5.82
CA THR A 295 1.51 -18.47 -5.62
C THR A 295 0.58 -17.88 -4.59
N MET A 296 -0.68 -17.65 -4.96
CA MET A 296 -1.75 -17.25 -4.05
C MET A 296 -2.42 -18.49 -3.47
N ARG A 297 -2.54 -18.53 -2.15
CA ARG A 297 -3.29 -19.54 -1.41
C ARG A 297 -4.63 -18.98 -0.98
N ILE A 298 -5.71 -19.69 -1.30
CA ILE A 298 -7.07 -19.41 -0.83
C ILE A 298 -7.56 -20.63 -0.08
N VAL A 299 -8.05 -20.45 1.16
CA VAL A 299 -8.64 -21.51 1.95
C VAL A 299 -10.12 -21.20 2.14
N VAL A 300 -10.97 -22.17 1.82
CA VAL A 300 -12.42 -22.04 1.78
C VAL A 300 -13.05 -23.13 2.61
N ASP A 301 -14.07 -22.78 3.38
CA ASP A 301 -14.95 -23.76 4.03
C ASP A 301 -16.28 -23.83 3.26
N PRO A 302 -16.51 -24.88 2.45
CA PRO A 302 -17.75 -25.02 1.71
C PRO A 302 -18.89 -25.65 2.56
N ASN A 303 -18.55 -26.27 3.70
CA ASN A 303 -19.40 -27.26 4.37
C ASN A 303 -19.99 -26.79 5.70
N GLU A 304 -19.23 -26.08 6.54
CA GLU A 304 -19.67 -25.79 7.91
C GLU A 304 -20.00 -24.31 8.15
N GLY A 305 -21.14 -24.05 8.80
CA GLY A 305 -21.37 -22.77 9.45
C GLY A 305 -20.55 -22.71 10.74
N ARG A 306 -19.53 -21.85 10.80
CA ARG A 306 -18.65 -21.76 11.98
C ARG A 306 -19.41 -21.26 13.21
N ALA A 307 -19.39 -22.05 14.29
CA ALA A 307 -20.02 -21.73 15.58
C ALA A 307 -19.47 -20.46 16.28
N GLY A 308 -18.32 -19.93 15.85
CA GLY A 308 -17.76 -18.66 16.32
C GLY A 308 -18.24 -17.42 15.56
N VAL A 309 -19.23 -17.56 14.69
CA VAL A 309 -19.84 -16.47 13.91
C VAL A 309 -21.27 -16.24 14.45
N PRO A 310 -21.69 -14.98 14.72
CA PRO A 310 -22.96 -14.67 15.43
C PRO A 310 -24.26 -15.26 14.85
N ASP A 311 -24.26 -15.80 13.63
CA ASP A 311 -25.44 -16.40 12.99
C ASP A 311 -25.25 -17.89 12.56
N GLY A 312 -24.09 -18.51 12.87
CA GLY A 312 -23.87 -19.95 12.77
C GLY A 312 -24.07 -20.60 11.37
N ARG A 313 -24.12 -19.81 10.29
CA ARG A 313 -24.50 -20.30 8.94
C ARG A 313 -23.43 -20.12 7.87
N GLN A 314 -22.22 -19.76 8.25
CA GLN A 314 -21.32 -19.18 7.28
C GLN A 314 -20.48 -20.16 6.45
N LYS A 315 -20.77 -20.19 5.15
CA LYS A 315 -19.97 -20.82 4.08
C LYS A 315 -19.13 -19.77 3.34
N GLY A 316 -17.88 -20.09 2.99
CA GLY A 316 -17.06 -19.26 2.09
C GLY A 316 -15.58 -19.17 2.43
N VAL A 317 -14.92 -18.13 1.89
CA VAL A 317 -13.47 -17.92 2.03
C VAL A 317 -13.09 -17.66 3.50
N ILE A 318 -12.16 -18.45 4.02
CA ILE A 318 -11.55 -18.26 5.34
C ILE A 318 -10.44 -17.22 5.24
N THR A 319 -9.55 -17.33 4.25
CA THR A 319 -8.41 -16.43 4.07
C THR A 319 -7.86 -16.54 2.65
N MET A 320 -7.16 -15.50 2.21
CA MET A 320 -6.46 -15.44 0.93
C MET A 320 -5.15 -14.68 1.12
N PHE A 321 -4.03 -15.23 0.65
CA PHE A 321 -2.69 -14.68 0.87
C PHE A 321 -1.63 -15.28 -0.08
N PRO A 322 -0.53 -14.58 -0.36
CA PRO A 322 0.58 -15.14 -1.14
C PRO A 322 1.45 -16.08 -0.31
N LEU A 323 2.01 -17.12 -0.93
CA LEU A 323 3.02 -17.97 -0.30
C LEU A 323 4.39 -17.28 -0.27
N GLU A 324 5.17 -17.61 0.75
CA GLU A 324 6.56 -17.13 0.89
C GLU A 324 7.41 -17.58 -0.29
N GLY A 325 8.36 -16.73 -0.71
CA GLY A 325 9.29 -17.00 -1.82
C GLY A 325 8.82 -16.50 -3.18
N GLY A 326 7.60 -15.99 -3.31
CA GLY A 326 7.11 -15.34 -4.53
C GLY A 326 7.65 -13.91 -4.73
N SER A 327 7.71 -13.43 -5.97
CA SER A 327 8.23 -12.11 -6.35
C SER A 327 7.50 -10.97 -5.63
N GLY A 328 8.23 -10.24 -4.78
CA GLY A 328 7.72 -9.10 -4.01
C GLY A 328 6.91 -9.47 -2.76
N VAL A 329 6.77 -10.75 -2.42
CA VAL A 329 6.07 -11.18 -1.20
C VAL A 329 6.91 -10.88 0.03
N ILE A 330 6.33 -10.15 1.00
CA ILE A 330 7.02 -9.82 2.26
C ILE A 330 6.54 -10.78 3.35
N LYS A 331 7.48 -11.47 4.02
CA LYS A 331 7.18 -12.26 5.23
C LYS A 331 7.19 -11.36 6.46
N LEU A 332 6.04 -11.27 7.14
CA LEU A 332 5.86 -10.49 8.36
C LEU A 332 5.90 -11.36 9.63
N GLY A 333 5.79 -12.68 9.48
CA GLY A 333 5.89 -13.64 10.58
C GLY A 333 5.55 -15.06 10.13
N ASN A 334 5.44 -15.98 11.09
CA ASN A 334 4.96 -17.33 10.81
C ASN A 334 3.52 -17.28 10.29
N ASP A 335 3.28 -17.90 9.13
CA ASP A 335 1.99 -17.91 8.43
C ASP A 335 1.41 -16.50 8.20
N TRP A 336 2.30 -15.52 8.00
CA TRP A 336 1.94 -14.14 7.72
C TRP A 336 2.82 -13.55 6.62
N THR A 337 2.21 -13.42 5.45
CA THR A 337 2.77 -12.79 4.27
C THR A 337 1.94 -11.58 3.86
N TRP A 338 2.59 -10.63 3.20
CA TRP A 338 1.99 -9.44 2.63
C TRP A 338 2.04 -9.47 1.11
N THR A 339 0.93 -9.06 0.49
CA THR A 339 0.73 -9.09 -0.96
C THR A 339 1.45 -7.91 -1.63
N PRO A 340 2.30 -8.15 -2.64
CA PRO A 340 2.93 -7.07 -3.38
C PRO A 340 1.90 -6.24 -4.16
N PRO A 341 2.14 -4.94 -4.39
CA PRO A 341 1.17 -4.06 -5.04
C PRO A 341 0.69 -4.55 -6.41
N TRP A 342 1.57 -5.16 -7.21
CA TRP A 342 1.25 -5.57 -8.58
C TRP A 342 0.12 -6.61 -8.67
N VAL A 343 -0.08 -7.45 -7.65
CA VAL A 343 -1.19 -8.42 -7.59
C VAL A 343 -2.53 -7.71 -7.45
N ASN A 344 -2.55 -6.56 -6.80
CA ASN A 344 -3.78 -5.79 -6.59
C ASN A 344 -4.11 -4.89 -7.78
N THR A 345 -3.10 -4.44 -8.52
CA THR A 345 -3.27 -3.49 -9.63
C THR A 345 -3.62 -4.18 -10.95
N ASN A 346 -3.08 -5.37 -11.18
CA ASN A 346 -3.35 -6.15 -12.39
C ASN A 346 -4.34 -7.26 -12.03
N VAL A 347 -5.44 -7.41 -12.80
CA VAL A 347 -6.17 -8.68 -12.75
C VAL A 347 -5.20 -9.72 -13.31
N PRO A 348 -4.80 -10.75 -12.54
CA PRO A 348 -3.94 -11.78 -13.09
C PRO A 348 -4.62 -12.34 -14.34
N ILE A 349 -3.87 -12.49 -15.42
CA ILE A 349 -4.34 -13.23 -16.59
C ILE A 349 -3.65 -14.57 -16.45
N ASN A 350 -4.41 -15.61 -16.08
CA ASN A 350 -3.95 -16.99 -16.16
C ASN A 350 -4.05 -17.50 -17.60
#